data_AF-A0AAN0R484-F1
#
_entry.id   AF-A0AAN0R484-F1
#
_cell.length_a   1.000
_cell.length_b   1.000
_cell.length_c   1.000
_cell.angle_alpha   90.00
_cell.angle_beta   90.00
_cell.angle_gamma   90.00
#
_symmetry.space_group_name_H-M   'P 1'
#
loop_
_entity.id
_entity.type
_entity.pdbx_description
1 polymer ?
#
loop_
_entity_poly.entity_id
_entity_poly.type
_entity_poly.pdbx_seq_one_letter_code
_entity_poly.pdbx_strand_id
1 'polypeptide(L)' 'MGMSQEAFADRCGFARTYMSRIETGGANPSINAIKVLADALGVSIAALFEGM' A
#
# COMPACT_ATOMS: atom_id res chain seq x y z
N MET A 1 -2.03 -10.14 -16.29
CA MET A 1 -2.84 -9.15 -15.55
C MET A 1 -2.32 -9.15 -14.12
N GLY A 2 -2.01 -7.98 -13.57
CA GLY A 2 -1.60 -7.85 -12.17
C GLY A 2 -2.78 -8.04 -11.20
N MET A 3 -2.49 -8.01 -9.90
CA MET A 3 -3.50 -8.03 -8.85
C MET A 3 -4.39 -6.78 -8.92
N SER A 4 -5.70 -6.90 -8.68
CA SER A 4 -6.58 -5.74 -8.58
C SER A 4 -6.31 -4.95 -7.30
N GLN A 5 -6.65 -3.66 -7.29
CA GLN A 5 -6.57 -2.81 -6.09
C GLN A 5 -7.36 -3.40 -4.91
N GLU A 6 -8.54 -3.95 -5.19
CA GLU A 6 -9.39 -4.58 -4.17
C GLU A 6 -8.72 -5.82 -3.58
N ALA A 7 -8.21 -6.73 -4.42
CA ALA A 7 -7.49 -7.90 -3.95
C ALA A 7 -6.21 -7.54 -3.17
N PHE A 8 -5.53 -6.45 -3.57
CA PHE A 8 -4.35 -5.97 -2.84
C PHE A 8 -4.72 -5.31 -1.51
N ALA A 9 -5.83 -4.56 -1.46
CA ALA A 9 -6.36 -4.00 -0.22
C ALA A 9 -6.73 -5.10 0.77
N ASP A 10 -7.43 -6.14 0.31
CA ASP A 10 -7.77 -7.31 1.11
C ASP A 10 -6.53 -8.02 1.63
N ARG A 11 -5.51 -8.21 0.78
CA ARG A 11 -4.20 -8.78 1.19
C ARG A 11 -3.53 -7.96 2.29
N CYS A 12 -3.68 -6.64 2.27
CA CYS A 12 -3.13 -5.74 3.28
C CYS A 12 -4.04 -5.62 4.53
N GLY A 13 -5.24 -6.20 4.52
CA GLY A 13 -6.24 -5.98 5.57
C GLY A 13 -6.77 -4.54 5.61
N PHE A 14 -6.78 -3.86 4.46
CA PHE A 14 -7.21 -2.48 4.31
C PHE A 14 -8.57 -2.38 3.63
N ALA A 15 -9.35 -1.36 4.00
CA ALA A 15 -10.51 -1.00 3.21
C ALA A 15 -10.07 -0.54 1.82
N ARG A 16 -10.77 -0.97 0.77
CA ARG A 16 -10.51 -0.53 -0.62
C ARG A 16 -10.48 1.00 -0.75
N THR A 17 -11.35 1.71 -0.03
CA THR A 17 -11.38 3.19 -0.01
C THR A 17 -10.12 3.80 0.60
N TYR A 18 -9.51 3.16 1.59
CA TYR A 18 -8.23 3.57 2.16
C TYR A 18 -7.09 3.34 1.16
N MET A 19 -7.06 2.17 0.49
CA MET A 19 -6.10 1.88 -0.57
C MET A 19 -6.17 2.91 -1.71
N SER A 20 -7.38 3.23 -2.17
CA SER A 20 -7.58 4.26 -3.20
C SER A 20 -7.05 5.64 -2.78
N ARG A 21 -7.24 6.03 -1.52
CA ARG A 21 -6.67 7.28 -1.00
C ARG A 21 -5.15 7.25 -0.91
N ILE A 22 -4.53 6.12 -0.58
CA ILE A 22 -3.07 5.99 -0.59
C ILE A 22 -2.54 6.19 -2.02
N GLU A 23 -3.07 5.46 -2.99
CA GLU A 23 -2.62 5.50 -4.39
C GLU A 23 -2.81 6.87 -5.06
N THR A 24 -3.78 7.65 -4.60
CA THR A 24 -4.06 9.00 -5.13
C THR A 24 -3.40 10.12 -4.31
N GLY A 25 -2.59 9.78 -3.30
CA GLY A 25 -1.96 10.76 -2.40
C GLY A 25 -2.93 11.45 -1.43
N GLY A 26 -4.18 11.00 -1.36
CA GLY A 26 -5.22 11.51 -0.48
C GLY A 26 -5.18 10.96 0.95
N ALA A 27 -4.17 10.16 1.32
CA ALA A 27 -3.96 9.65 2.67
C ALA A 27 -2.52 9.86 3.14
N ASN A 28 -2.36 10.05 4.46
CA ASN A 28 -1.07 10.00 5.14
C ASN A 28 -0.99 8.70 5.96
N PRO A 29 -0.46 7.60 5.40
CA PRO A 29 -0.41 6.30 6.08
C PRO A 29 0.56 6.32 7.26
N SER A 30 0.21 5.60 8.33
CA SER A 30 1.13 5.41 9.46
C SER A 30 2.32 4.54 9.07
N ILE A 31 3.41 4.57 9.86
CA ILE A 31 4.57 3.68 9.65
C ILE A 31 4.16 2.20 9.63
N ASN A 32 3.20 1.80 10.48
CA ASN A 32 2.68 0.44 10.48
C ASN A 32 1.96 0.10 9.17
N ALA A 33 1.17 1.03 8.62
CA ALA A 33 0.52 0.82 7.33
C ALA A 33 1.54 0.71 6.19
N ILE A 34 2.59 1.55 6.21
CA ILE A 34 3.71 1.48 5.26
C ILE A 34 4.43 0.13 5.34
N LYS A 35 4.67 -0.40 6.56
CA LYS A 35 5.24 -1.74 6.75
C LYS A 35 4.38 -2.83 6.14
N VAL A 36 3.06 -2.78 6.37
CA VAL A 36 2.11 -3.75 5.79
C VAL A 36 2.14 -3.72 4.26
N LEU A 37 2.16 -2.52 3.65
CA LEU A 37 2.27 -2.36 2.20
C LEU A 37 3.58 -2.97 1.66
N ALA A 38 4.70 -2.67 2.30
CA ALA A 38 6.02 -3.20 1.91
C ALA A 38 6.04 -4.73 1.98
N ASP A 39 5.51 -5.30 3.07
CA ASP A 39 5.41 -6.75 3.26
C ASP A 39 4.51 -7.42 2.23
N ALA A 40 3.36 -6.81 1.93
CA ALA A 40 2.43 -7.32 0.93
C ALA A 40 3.01 -7.27 -0.49
N LEU A 41 3.87 -6.29 -0.78
CA LEU A 41 4.60 -6.16 -2.04
C LEU A 41 5.88 -7.01 -2.10
N GLY A 42 6.36 -7.53 -0.95
CA GLY A 42 7.59 -8.30 -0.87
C GLY A 42 8.86 -7.44 -1.06
N VAL A 43 8.80 -6.16 -0.68
CA VAL A 43 9.90 -5.21 -0.82
C VAL A 43 10.31 -4.63 0.53
N SER A 44 11.46 -3.96 0.59
CA SER A 44 11.83 -3.20 1.78
C SER A 44 10.98 -1.92 1.88
N ILE A 45 10.84 -1.35 3.09
CA ILE A 45 10.20 -0.04 3.24
C ILE A 45 10.93 1.02 2.40
N ALA A 46 12.26 0.97 2.32
CA ALA A 46 13.05 1.94 1.57
C ALA A 46 12.67 1.96 0.07
N ALA A 47 12.37 0.79 -0.50
CA ALA A 47 11.95 0.68 -1.90
C ALA A 47 10.64 1.43 -2.21
N LEU A 48 9.76 1.66 -1.22
CA LEU A 48 8.54 2.45 -1.39
C LEU A 48 8.82 3.95 -1.59
N PHE A 49 10.02 4.40 -1.26
CA PHE A 49 10.44 5.79 -1.28
C PHE A 49 11.51 6.08 -2.34
N GLU A 50 11.89 5.08 -3.15
CA GLU A 50 12.82 5.29 -4.26
C GLU A 50 12.22 6.22 -5.31
N GLY A 51 12.96 7.26 -5.70
CA GLY A 51 12.53 8.22 -6.72
C GLY A 51 11.67 9.39 -6.20
N MET A 52 11.49 9.51 -4.89
CA MET A 52 11.05 10.77 -4.27
C MET A 52 12.15 11.82 -4.19
#